data_AF-A0A150VAD5-F1
#
_entry.id   AF-A0A150VAD5-F1
#
_cell.length_a   1.000
_cell.length_b   1.000
_cell.length_c   1.000
_cell.angle_alpha   90.00
_cell.angle_beta   90.00
_cell.angle_gamma   90.00
#
_symmetry.space_group_name_H-M   'P 1'
#
loop_
_entity.id
_entity.type
_entity.pdbx_description
1 polymer ?
#
loop_
_entity_poly.entity_id
_entity_poly.type
_entity_poly.pdbx_seq_one_letter_code
_entity_poly.pdbx_strand_id
1 'polypeptide(L)'
;MSKKDFFKLFWLAWQKAFTEANIKSSWKKTGLVPWCPSVVLNKLRQQPVRNEVHLGRLSSSPPIDWDSPTAKRSIRKAVNRAVNKKTKKLLSKLTEELLSTKAQLTLAKIEKKKVFEALRTAQKSHKRGKKLIEEFRASEGSGAIVFSPTKVRKLLNLQKAREQAKEQQKVNKALKHQQAIAARELKAQEAQQKKDDKAAASIAKKKAAADAKVIRKATREVLKAQKPREKESEVVNRRPRGRPAKQMSLKKPPIPPRQPLAQIPPNQQSSRSGRTIKRPAHLLGD
;
A
#
# COMPACT_ATOMS: atom_id res chain seq x y z
N MET A 1 9.62 -3.45 35.07
CA MET A 1 9.29 -4.41 33.98
C MET A 1 8.12 -5.27 34.42
N SER A 2 7.16 -5.58 33.55
CA SER A 2 6.10 -6.53 33.90
C SER A 2 6.60 -7.97 33.76
N LYS A 3 6.00 -8.94 34.49
CA LYS A 3 6.31 -10.38 34.35
C LYS A 3 6.24 -10.87 32.90
N LYS A 4 5.34 -10.29 32.09
CA LYS A 4 5.19 -10.60 30.66
C LYS A 4 6.36 -10.08 29.83
N ASP A 5 6.91 -8.93 30.16
CA ASP A 5 8.04 -8.35 29.42
C ASP A 5 9.34 -9.08 29.77
N PHE A 6 9.50 -9.48 31.04
CA PHE A 6 10.58 -10.37 31.46
C PHE A 6 10.53 -11.69 30.67
N PHE A 7 9.39 -12.39 30.65
CA PHE A 7 9.31 -13.70 29.99
C PHE A 7 9.58 -13.63 28.49
N LYS A 8 9.17 -12.55 27.80
CA LYS A 8 9.51 -12.34 26.38
C LYS A 8 11.01 -12.22 26.14
N LEU A 9 11.70 -11.38 26.93
CA LEU A 9 13.14 -11.20 26.79
C LEU A 9 13.90 -12.47 27.22
N PHE A 10 13.48 -13.07 28.34
CA PHE A 10 14.04 -14.30 28.86
C PHE A 10 13.92 -15.43 27.84
N TRP A 11 12.74 -15.67 27.26
CA TRP A 11 12.54 -16.75 26.31
C TRP A 11 13.40 -16.59 25.05
N LEU A 12 13.48 -15.37 24.51
CA LEU A 12 14.34 -15.07 23.36
C LEU A 12 15.83 -15.24 23.69
N ALA A 13 16.26 -14.77 24.86
CA ALA A 13 17.63 -14.95 25.33
C ALA A 13 17.94 -16.42 25.59
N TRP A 14 17.00 -17.17 26.17
CA TRP A 14 17.11 -18.59 26.44
C TRP A 14 17.27 -19.37 25.14
N GLN A 15 16.39 -19.18 24.15
CA GLN A 15 16.49 -19.84 22.85
C GLN A 15 17.83 -19.56 22.15
N LYS A 16 18.37 -18.35 22.30
CA LYS A 16 19.70 -18.01 21.76
C LYS A 16 20.85 -18.62 22.55
N ALA A 17 20.75 -18.67 23.88
CA ALA A 17 21.81 -19.13 24.76
C ALA A 17 21.91 -20.66 24.77
N PHE A 18 20.78 -21.36 24.91
CA PHE A 18 20.68 -22.81 24.98
C PHE A 18 20.59 -23.42 23.58
N THR A 19 21.65 -23.26 22.81
CA THR A 19 21.87 -24.00 21.56
C THR A 19 22.94 -25.05 21.79
N GLU A 20 22.88 -26.16 21.06
CA GLU A 20 23.89 -27.22 21.18
C GLU A 20 25.31 -26.69 20.96
N ALA A 21 25.47 -25.79 19.99
CA ALA A 21 26.76 -25.16 19.69
C ALA A 21 27.29 -24.38 20.90
N ASN A 22 26.45 -23.58 21.56
CA ASN A 22 26.85 -22.83 22.74
C ASN A 22 27.15 -23.76 23.92
N ILE A 23 26.35 -24.80 24.14
CA ILE A 23 26.57 -25.77 25.21
C ILE A 23 27.91 -26.50 24.98
N LYS A 24 28.13 -27.07 23.79
CA LYS A 24 29.39 -27.73 23.41
C LYS A 24 30.59 -26.79 23.52
N SER A 25 30.45 -25.53 23.10
CA SER A 25 31.51 -24.52 23.23
C SER A 25 31.84 -24.21 24.70
N SER A 26 30.85 -24.25 25.58
CA SER A 26 31.02 -23.97 27.00
C SER A 26 31.80 -25.08 27.69
N TRP A 27 31.47 -26.34 27.40
CA TRP A 27 32.23 -27.52 27.87
C TRP A 27 33.65 -27.59 27.30
N LYS A 28 33.82 -27.22 26.03
CA LYS A 28 35.15 -27.11 25.42
C LYS A 28 36.00 -26.03 26.09
N LYS A 29 35.37 -24.92 26.50
CA LYS A 29 36.05 -23.79 27.17
C LYS A 29 36.52 -24.13 28.58
N THR A 30 35.79 -25.00 29.30
CA THR A 30 36.23 -25.53 30.60
C THR A 30 37.30 -26.61 30.44
N GLY A 31 37.46 -27.17 29.24
CA GLY A 31 38.39 -28.26 28.99
C GLY A 31 37.97 -29.57 29.68
N LEU A 32 36.70 -29.69 30.07
CA LEU A 32 36.15 -30.91 30.67
C LEU A 32 35.73 -31.91 29.59
N VAL A 33 35.01 -31.43 28.57
CA VAL A 33 34.52 -32.26 27.46
C VAL A 33 34.74 -31.55 26.13
N PRO A 34 35.63 -32.07 25.25
CA PRO A 34 36.59 -33.16 25.52
C PRO A 34 37.61 -32.77 26.61
N TRP A 35 38.19 -33.76 27.30
CA TRP A 35 39.15 -33.54 28.38
C TRP A 35 40.45 -32.92 27.82
N CYS A 36 40.61 -31.61 28.05
CA CYS A 36 41.70 -30.77 27.55
C CYS A 36 42.09 -29.73 28.62
N PRO A 37 42.76 -30.13 29.71
CA PRO A 37 43.14 -29.23 30.81
C PRO A 37 44.09 -28.11 30.38
N SER A 38 44.82 -28.30 29.28
CA SER A 38 45.70 -27.29 28.67
C SER A 38 44.98 -25.98 28.35
N VAL A 39 43.67 -25.99 28.05
CA VAL A 39 42.88 -24.78 27.77
C VAL A 39 42.82 -23.85 28.99
N VAL A 40 42.74 -24.42 30.20
CA VAL A 40 42.72 -23.66 31.46
C VAL A 40 44.15 -23.29 31.87
N LEU A 41 45.08 -24.25 31.78
CA LEU A 41 46.47 -24.06 32.15
C LEU A 41 47.18 -23.00 31.30
N ASN A 42 46.90 -22.94 30.00
CA ASN A 42 47.50 -21.94 29.11
C ASN A 42 47.11 -20.51 29.50
N LYS A 43 45.89 -20.29 30.03
CA LYS A 43 45.47 -18.96 30.49
C LYS A 43 46.20 -18.53 31.75
N LEU A 44 46.51 -19.48 32.64
CA LEU A 44 47.30 -19.22 33.85
C LEU A 44 48.78 -18.95 33.51
N ARG A 45 49.28 -19.49 32.39
CA ARG A 45 50.66 -19.30 31.92
C ARG A 45 50.92 -18.01 31.16
N GLN A 46 49.91 -17.31 30.65
CA GLN A 46 50.12 -16.07 29.91
C GLN A 46 50.41 -14.89 30.85
N GLN A 47 51.70 -14.67 31.12
CA GLN A 47 52.26 -13.36 31.45
C GLN A 47 52.08 -12.40 30.25
N PRO A 48 51.92 -11.08 30.46
CA PRO A 48 51.56 -10.15 29.38
C PRO A 48 52.76 -9.89 28.44
N VAL A 49 52.80 -10.58 27.31
CA VAL A 49 53.70 -10.21 26.20
C VAL A 49 53.08 -9.05 25.43
N ARG A 50 53.78 -7.91 25.42
CA ARG A 50 53.45 -6.74 24.59
C ARG A 50 53.63 -7.10 23.12
N ASN A 51 52.52 -7.19 22.37
CA ASN A 51 52.56 -7.41 20.93
C ASN A 51 52.90 -6.09 20.20
N GLU A 52 54.11 -5.98 19.68
CA GLU A 52 54.48 -4.98 18.67
C GLU A 52 53.92 -5.39 17.30
N VAL A 53 53.17 -4.48 16.66
CA VAL A 53 52.49 -4.75 15.39
C VAL A 53 53.34 -4.19 14.24
N HIS A 54 53.93 -5.08 13.45
CA HIS A 54 54.54 -4.75 12.15
C HIS A 54 53.46 -4.26 11.17
N LEU A 55 53.61 -3.03 10.66
CA LEU A 55 52.79 -2.50 9.57
C LEU A 55 53.34 -2.99 8.21
N GLY A 56 52.74 -4.06 7.69
CA GLY A 56 52.87 -4.47 6.29
C GLY A 56 52.05 -3.56 5.38
N ARG A 57 52.75 -2.93 4.44
CA ARG A 57 52.29 -2.13 3.30
C ARG A 57 51.56 -3.02 2.28
N LEU A 58 50.32 -2.69 1.90
CA LEU A 58 49.70 -3.19 0.66
C LEU A 58 48.90 -2.10 -0.05
N SER A 59 49.15 -2.02 -1.36
CA SER A 59 48.54 -1.17 -2.37
C SER A 59 47.15 -1.70 -2.77
N SER A 60 46.29 -0.79 -3.27
CA SER A 60 44.88 -0.97 -3.68
C SER A 60 43.85 -1.06 -2.55
N SER A 61 43.23 0.08 -2.21
CA SER A 61 42.15 0.14 -1.20
C SER A 61 40.77 0.23 -1.88
N PRO A 62 39.76 -0.53 -1.41
CA PRO A 62 38.35 -0.33 -1.73
C PRO A 62 37.84 1.06 -1.26
N PRO A 63 36.60 1.45 -1.61
CA PRO A 63 35.96 2.64 -1.08
C PRO A 63 36.11 2.70 0.45
N ILE A 64 36.60 3.82 0.95
CA ILE A 64 36.87 4.00 2.38
C ILE A 64 35.55 3.88 3.14
N ASP A 65 35.36 2.75 3.82
CA ASP A 65 34.33 2.61 4.84
C ASP A 65 34.76 3.42 6.07
N TRP A 66 34.17 4.62 6.19
CA TRP A 66 34.41 5.54 7.29
C TRP A 66 34.03 4.97 8.66
N ASP A 67 33.24 3.88 8.69
CA ASP A 67 32.86 3.20 9.94
C ASP A 67 33.85 2.09 10.35
N SER A 68 34.79 1.74 9.46
CA SER A 68 35.80 0.70 9.71
C SER A 68 36.80 1.09 10.82
N PRO A 69 37.19 0.16 11.71
CA PRO A 69 38.16 0.42 12.78
C PRO A 69 39.50 0.96 12.29
N THR A 70 39.96 0.53 11.10
CA THR A 70 41.22 0.97 10.48
C THR A 70 41.13 2.40 9.97
N ALA A 71 40.03 2.77 9.30
CA ALA A 71 39.76 4.14 8.84
C ALA A 71 39.64 5.12 10.01
N LYS A 72 38.91 4.76 11.07
CA LYS A 72 38.84 5.56 12.31
C LYS A 72 40.20 5.76 12.97
N ARG A 73 41.11 4.77 12.85
CA ARG A 73 42.47 4.88 13.41
C ARG A 73 43.36 5.78 12.56
N SER A 74 43.28 5.72 11.24
CA SER A 74 44.06 6.60 10.35
C SER A 74 43.64 8.06 10.49
N ILE A 75 42.33 8.33 10.55
CA ILE A 75 41.78 9.68 10.78
C ILE A 75 42.25 10.24 12.13
N ARG A 76 42.15 9.45 13.21
CA ARG A 76 42.66 9.86 14.52
C ARG A 76 44.16 10.18 14.49
N LYS A 77 44.97 9.41 13.76
CA LYS A 77 46.39 9.71 13.58
C LYS A 77 46.62 10.99 12.80
N ALA A 78 45.88 11.22 11.71
CA ALA A 78 45.98 12.44 10.90
C ALA A 78 45.59 13.69 11.71
N VAL A 79 44.46 13.63 12.44
CA VAL A 79 44.01 14.70 13.34
C VAL A 79 45.03 14.96 14.45
N ASN A 80 45.57 13.92 15.07
CA ASN A 80 46.60 14.08 16.11
C ASN A 80 47.92 14.68 15.60
N ARG A 81 48.23 14.57 14.30
CA ARG A 81 49.41 15.20 13.68
C ARG A 81 49.17 16.66 13.34
N ALA A 82 47.95 17.02 12.94
CA ALA A 82 47.59 18.37 12.49
C ALA A 82 47.25 19.34 13.65
N VAL A 83 46.92 18.83 14.83
CA VAL A 83 46.34 19.62 15.91
C VAL A 83 47.36 19.86 17.05
N ASN A 84 47.55 21.13 17.42
CA ASN A 84 48.39 21.57 18.53
C ASN A 84 47.87 21.08 19.91
N LYS A 85 48.74 21.05 20.94
CA LYS A 85 48.38 20.57 22.30
C LYS A 85 47.18 21.30 22.92
N LYS A 86 47.04 22.62 22.69
CA LYS A 86 45.90 23.43 23.20
C LYS A 86 44.59 23.06 22.49
N THR A 87 44.61 22.96 21.17
CA THR A 87 43.44 22.58 20.36
C THR A 87 43.04 21.12 20.57
N LYS A 88 43.99 20.23 20.89
CA LYS A 88 43.70 18.83 21.27
C LYS A 88 42.83 18.72 22.53
N LYS A 89 43.08 19.55 23.56
CA LYS A 89 42.26 19.60 24.78
C LYS A 89 40.84 20.13 24.51
N LEU A 90 40.71 21.10 23.60
CA LEU A 90 39.39 21.60 23.19
C LEU A 90 38.62 20.55 22.39
N LEU A 91 39.29 19.87 21.45
CA LEU A 91 38.68 18.78 20.69
C LEU A 91 38.26 17.63 21.58
N SER A 92 39.06 17.23 22.58
CA SER A 92 38.65 16.16 23.51
C SER A 92 37.38 16.54 24.27
N LYS A 93 37.31 17.76 24.81
CA LYS A 93 36.09 18.28 25.46
C LYS A 93 34.90 18.27 24.52
N LEU A 94 35.06 18.76 23.28
CA LEU A 94 34.00 18.72 22.28
C LEU A 94 33.57 17.30 21.94
N THR A 95 34.50 16.35 21.86
CA THR A 95 34.14 14.95 21.61
C THR A 95 33.42 14.32 22.79
N GLU A 96 33.78 14.67 24.03
CA GLU A 96 33.08 14.23 25.24
C GLU A 96 31.65 14.77 25.28
N GLU A 97 31.47 16.07 25.01
CA GLU A 97 30.16 16.70 24.90
C GLU A 97 29.32 16.11 23.77
N LEU A 98 29.91 15.88 22.59
CA LEU A 98 29.24 15.24 21.47
C LEU A 98 28.82 13.81 21.81
N LEU A 99 29.65 13.05 22.52
CA LEU A 99 29.33 11.70 22.95
C LEU A 99 28.20 11.71 23.99
N SER A 100 28.27 12.63 24.96
CA SER A 100 27.26 12.83 26.01
C SER A 100 25.90 13.20 25.43
N THR A 101 25.85 14.23 24.57
CA THR A 101 24.64 14.66 23.88
C THR A 101 24.06 13.56 22.99
N LYS A 102 24.91 12.82 22.26
CA LYS A 102 24.47 11.66 21.47
C LYS A 102 23.87 10.57 22.37
N ALA A 103 24.50 10.26 23.51
CA ALA A 103 23.97 9.29 24.47
C ALA A 103 22.61 9.74 25.01
N GLN A 104 22.48 10.99 25.48
CA GLN A 104 21.22 11.57 25.94
C GLN A 104 20.12 11.50 24.87
N LEU A 105 20.45 11.86 23.62
CA LEU A 105 19.51 11.78 22.50
C LEU A 105 19.05 10.34 22.24
N THR A 106 19.96 9.36 22.31
CA THR A 106 19.58 7.95 22.16
C THR A 106 18.70 7.46 23.30
N LEU A 107 19.00 7.83 24.55
CA LEU A 107 18.19 7.50 25.72
C LEU A 107 16.78 8.10 25.60
N ALA A 108 16.68 9.40 25.28
CA ALA A 108 15.40 10.08 25.08
C ALA A 108 14.55 9.42 23.97
N LYS A 109 15.18 8.99 22.86
CA LYS A 109 14.48 8.24 21.80
C LYS A 109 13.96 6.89 22.29
N ILE A 110 14.73 6.17 23.09
CA ILE A 110 14.34 4.89 23.68
C ILE A 110 13.20 5.09 24.68
N GLU A 111 13.30 6.08 25.56
CA GLU A 111 12.27 6.43 26.53
C GLU A 111 10.96 6.81 25.85
N LYS A 112 11.00 7.69 24.85
CA LYS A 112 9.83 8.05 24.04
C LYS A 112 9.14 6.80 23.48
N LYS A 113 9.91 5.87 22.90
CA LYS A 113 9.37 4.60 22.40
C LYS A 113 8.73 3.76 23.51
N LYS A 114 9.42 3.59 24.65
CA LYS A 114 8.92 2.85 25.81
C LYS A 114 7.62 3.44 26.36
N VAL A 115 7.53 4.77 26.48
CA VAL A 115 6.32 5.47 26.92
C VAL A 115 5.17 5.20 25.95
N PHE A 116 5.39 5.34 24.63
CA PHE A 116 4.35 5.03 23.66
C PHE A 116 3.90 3.57 23.70
N GLU A 117 4.82 2.63 23.88
CA GLU A 117 4.49 1.21 24.04
C GLU A 117 3.72 0.93 25.34
N ALA A 118 4.13 1.54 26.45
CA ALA A 118 3.42 1.48 27.72
C ALA A 118 2.00 2.05 27.58
N LEU A 119 1.83 3.19 26.91
CA LEU A 119 0.52 3.80 26.66
C LEU A 119 -0.36 2.89 25.79
N ARG A 120 0.20 2.32 24.71
CA ARG A 120 -0.51 1.36 23.85
C ARG A 120 -0.92 0.10 24.61
N THR A 121 -0.05 -0.42 25.46
CA THR A 121 -0.34 -1.63 26.25
C THR A 121 -1.38 -1.35 27.33
N ALA A 122 -1.30 -0.21 28.03
CA ALA A 122 -2.30 0.25 28.97
C ALA A 122 -3.67 0.44 28.29
N GLN A 123 -3.72 1.16 27.16
CA GLN A 123 -4.95 1.33 26.37
C GLN A 123 -5.54 -0.01 25.91
N LYS A 124 -4.69 -0.95 25.46
CA LYS A 124 -5.15 -2.31 25.09
C LYS A 124 -5.63 -3.10 26.30
N SER A 125 -4.98 -2.96 27.46
CA SER A 125 -5.37 -3.61 28.70
C SER A 125 -6.76 -3.15 29.15
N HIS A 126 -7.02 -1.84 29.17
CA HIS A 126 -8.34 -1.31 29.50
C HIS A 126 -9.45 -1.76 28.53
N LYS A 127 -9.12 -2.11 27.28
CA LYS A 127 -10.08 -2.63 26.30
C LYS A 127 -10.34 -4.14 26.43
N ARG A 128 -9.45 -4.90 27.08
CA ARG A 128 -9.57 -6.36 27.23
C ARG A 128 -10.44 -6.67 28.45
N GLY A 129 -11.51 -7.45 28.24
CA GLY A 129 -12.38 -7.94 29.32
C GLY A 129 -13.50 -7.00 29.76
N LYS A 130 -13.26 -5.67 29.80
CA LYS A 130 -14.27 -4.68 30.22
C LYS A 130 -15.58 -4.82 29.45
N LYS A 131 -15.53 -4.84 28.11
CA LYS A 131 -16.75 -4.90 27.29
C LYS A 131 -17.60 -6.15 27.46
N LEU A 132 -17.04 -7.31 27.82
CA LEU A 132 -17.87 -8.52 28.03
C LEU A 132 -18.55 -8.46 29.39
N ILE A 133 -17.80 -8.07 30.41
CA ILE A 133 -18.29 -7.96 31.78
C ILE A 133 -19.25 -6.77 31.91
N GLU A 134 -19.00 -5.66 31.22
CA GLU A 134 -19.87 -4.48 31.17
C GLU A 134 -21.16 -4.77 30.40
N GLU A 135 -21.11 -5.46 29.26
CA GLU A 135 -22.34 -5.90 28.56
C GLU A 135 -23.15 -6.88 29.41
N PHE A 136 -22.47 -7.81 30.09
CA PHE A 136 -23.14 -8.71 31.03
C PHE A 136 -23.72 -7.95 32.22
N ARG A 137 -23.02 -6.93 32.74
CA ARG A 137 -23.50 -6.03 33.80
C ARG A 137 -24.73 -5.25 33.35
N ALA A 138 -24.70 -4.70 32.13
CA ALA A 138 -25.82 -3.98 31.54
C ALA A 138 -27.05 -4.89 31.34
N SER A 139 -26.85 -6.16 30.98
CA SER A 139 -27.93 -7.14 30.86
C SER A 139 -28.57 -7.52 32.20
N GLU A 140 -27.81 -7.51 33.30
CA GLU A 140 -28.30 -7.95 34.61
C GLU A 140 -28.73 -6.77 35.53
N GLY A 141 -28.50 -5.52 35.11
CA GLY A 141 -28.98 -4.31 35.79
C GLY A 141 -28.36 -4.01 37.17
N SER A 142 -27.40 -4.82 37.64
CA SER A 142 -26.77 -4.67 38.96
C SER A 142 -25.36 -4.09 38.86
N GLY A 143 -25.01 -3.15 39.76
CA GLY A 143 -23.68 -2.54 39.85
C GLY A 143 -22.57 -3.53 40.22
N ALA A 144 -22.90 -4.58 40.98
CA ALA A 144 -21.98 -5.63 41.41
C ALA A 144 -22.39 -6.99 40.81
N ILE A 145 -21.46 -7.67 40.15
CA ILE A 145 -21.70 -9.01 39.58
C ILE A 145 -21.20 -10.05 40.57
N VAL A 146 -22.13 -10.79 41.18
CA VAL A 146 -21.82 -12.05 41.86
C VAL A 146 -21.73 -13.15 40.80
N PHE A 147 -20.60 -13.84 40.71
CA PHE A 147 -20.39 -14.91 39.73
C PHE A 147 -20.92 -16.26 40.24
N SER A 148 -22.17 -16.57 39.92
CA SER A 148 -22.73 -17.92 40.11
C SER A 148 -22.45 -18.81 38.89
N PRO A 149 -22.50 -20.15 39.02
CA PRO A 149 -22.31 -21.07 37.90
C PRO A 149 -23.23 -20.80 36.70
N THR A 150 -24.47 -20.39 36.95
CA THR A 150 -25.44 -20.00 35.92
C THR A 150 -25.02 -18.73 35.19
N LYS A 151 -24.54 -17.71 35.91
CA LYS A 151 -24.03 -16.46 35.32
C LYS A 151 -22.76 -16.68 34.51
N VAL A 152 -21.87 -17.57 34.96
CA VAL A 152 -20.68 -17.96 34.19
C VAL A 152 -21.08 -18.62 32.86
N ARG A 153 -22.07 -19.52 32.86
CA ARG A 153 -22.59 -20.13 31.61
C ARG A 153 -23.16 -19.07 30.66
N LYS A 154 -23.94 -18.11 31.15
CA LYS A 154 -24.45 -16.99 30.34
C LYS A 154 -23.29 -16.18 29.72
N LEU A 155 -22.26 -15.89 30.51
CA LEU A 155 -21.08 -15.14 30.06
C LEU A 155 -20.32 -15.88 28.95
N LEU A 156 -20.17 -17.20 29.08
CA LEU A 156 -19.57 -18.05 28.06
C LEU A 156 -20.40 -18.08 26.77
N ASN A 157 -21.74 -18.17 26.88
CA ASN A 157 -22.63 -18.13 25.71
C ASN A 157 -22.53 -16.78 24.98
N LEU A 158 -22.50 -15.67 25.70
CA LEU A 158 -22.28 -14.33 25.12
C LEU A 158 -20.92 -14.22 24.42
N GLN A 159 -19.88 -14.83 24.98
CA GLN A 159 -18.58 -14.88 24.34
C GLN A 159 -18.63 -15.66 23.02
N LYS A 160 -19.23 -16.85 23.02
CA LYS A 160 -19.41 -17.67 21.80
C LYS A 160 -20.19 -16.92 20.73
N ALA A 161 -21.29 -16.26 21.10
CA ALA A 161 -22.09 -15.46 20.17
C ALA A 161 -21.28 -14.31 19.54
N ARG A 162 -20.43 -13.64 20.31
CA ARG A 162 -19.53 -12.60 19.80
C ARG A 162 -18.46 -13.15 18.86
N GLU A 163 -17.93 -14.33 19.13
CA GLU A 163 -16.95 -15.00 18.27
C GLU A 163 -17.60 -15.37 16.93
N GLN A 164 -18.78 -15.99 16.96
CA GLN A 164 -19.57 -16.30 15.76
C GLN A 164 -19.91 -15.04 14.95
N ALA A 165 -20.37 -13.96 15.59
CA ALA A 165 -20.68 -12.71 14.91
C ALA A 165 -19.44 -12.10 14.23
N LYS A 166 -18.26 -12.19 14.85
CA LYS A 166 -17.00 -11.73 14.25
C LYS A 166 -16.60 -12.59 13.06
N GLU A 167 -16.78 -13.91 13.14
CA GLU A 167 -16.52 -14.83 12.03
C GLU A 167 -17.45 -14.53 10.86
N GLN A 168 -18.75 -14.40 11.10
CA GLN A 168 -19.73 -14.00 10.08
C GLN A 168 -19.36 -12.64 9.45
N GLN A 169 -18.95 -11.65 10.24
CA GLN A 169 -18.49 -10.37 9.70
C GLN A 169 -17.25 -10.51 8.82
N LYS A 170 -16.29 -11.37 9.18
CA LYS A 170 -15.10 -11.64 8.35
C LYS A 170 -15.50 -12.30 7.03
N VAL A 171 -16.36 -13.33 7.10
CA VAL A 171 -16.88 -14.02 5.92
C VAL A 171 -17.63 -13.03 5.01
N ASN A 172 -18.54 -12.22 5.55
CA ASN A 172 -19.28 -11.22 4.79
C ASN A 172 -18.36 -10.17 4.14
N LYS A 173 -17.28 -9.76 4.81
CA LYS A 173 -16.29 -8.84 4.22
C LYS A 173 -15.51 -9.51 3.09
N ALA A 174 -15.13 -10.77 3.26
CA ALA A 174 -14.44 -11.55 2.22
C ALA A 174 -15.34 -11.74 0.99
N LEU A 175 -16.61 -12.10 1.18
CA LEU A 175 -17.59 -12.24 0.11
C LEU A 175 -17.81 -10.93 -0.64
N LYS A 176 -17.99 -9.81 0.08
CA LYS A 176 -18.10 -8.48 -0.55
C LYS A 176 -16.87 -8.11 -1.36
N HIS A 177 -15.68 -8.46 -0.87
CA HIS A 177 -14.43 -8.21 -1.59
C HIS A 177 -14.34 -9.05 -2.88
N GLN A 178 -14.69 -10.33 -2.82
CA GLN A 178 -14.73 -11.21 -3.98
C GLN A 178 -15.75 -10.73 -5.02
N GLN A 179 -16.96 -10.36 -4.59
CA GLN A 179 -17.99 -9.77 -5.47
C GLN A 179 -17.50 -8.48 -6.14
N ALA A 180 -16.77 -7.63 -5.42
CA ALA A 180 -16.20 -6.41 -5.98
C ALA A 180 -15.12 -6.68 -7.03
N ILE A 181 -14.30 -7.73 -6.85
CA ILE A 181 -13.31 -8.17 -7.85
C ILE A 181 -14.03 -8.69 -9.10
N ALA A 182 -14.96 -9.64 -8.93
CA ALA A 182 -15.71 -10.21 -10.05
C ALA A 182 -16.47 -9.13 -10.84
N ALA A 183 -17.09 -8.17 -10.15
CA ALA A 183 -17.77 -7.05 -10.82
C ALA A 183 -16.82 -6.13 -11.59
N ARG A 184 -15.57 -5.96 -11.14
CA ARG A 184 -14.54 -5.21 -11.88
C ARG A 184 -14.07 -5.98 -13.11
N GLU A 185 -13.89 -7.29 -12.99
CA GLU A 185 -13.50 -8.16 -14.10
C GLU A 185 -14.56 -8.18 -15.20
N LEU A 186 -15.84 -8.38 -14.84
CA LEU A 186 -16.94 -8.34 -15.81
C LEU A 186 -17.02 -6.99 -16.54
N LYS A 187 -16.88 -5.87 -15.82
CA LYS A 187 -16.87 -4.53 -16.43
C LYS A 187 -15.66 -4.32 -17.35
N ALA A 188 -14.50 -4.87 -17.00
CA ALA A 188 -13.31 -4.81 -17.84
C ALA A 188 -13.49 -5.62 -19.13
N GLN A 189 -14.09 -6.81 -19.03
CA GLN A 189 -14.43 -7.64 -20.20
C GLN A 189 -15.45 -6.95 -21.11
N GLU A 190 -16.53 -6.39 -20.56
CA GLU A 190 -17.54 -5.66 -21.35
C GLU A 190 -16.94 -4.43 -22.05
N ALA A 191 -16.05 -3.70 -21.36
CA ALA A 191 -15.33 -2.57 -21.95
C ALA A 191 -14.38 -3.00 -23.08
N GLN A 192 -13.77 -4.19 -22.96
CA GLN A 192 -12.89 -4.75 -23.99
C GLN A 192 -13.70 -5.20 -25.21
N GLN A 193 -14.80 -5.93 -25.02
CA GLN A 193 -15.72 -6.30 -26.11
C GLN A 193 -16.21 -5.07 -26.88
N LYS A 194 -16.62 -4.00 -26.19
CA LYS A 194 -17.02 -2.74 -26.84
C LYS A 194 -15.91 -2.08 -27.66
N LYS A 195 -14.63 -2.26 -27.29
CA LYS A 195 -13.49 -1.77 -28.08
C LYS A 195 -13.26 -2.64 -29.31
N ASP A 196 -13.33 -3.96 -29.13
CA ASP A 196 -13.12 -4.93 -30.19
C ASP A 196 -14.23 -4.83 -31.25
N ASP A 197 -15.49 -4.67 -30.84
CA ASP A 197 -16.64 -4.44 -31.73
C ASP A 197 -16.49 -3.14 -32.53
N LYS A 198 -16.03 -2.06 -31.90
CA LYS A 198 -15.74 -0.79 -32.59
C LYS A 198 -14.61 -0.94 -33.58
N ALA A 199 -13.55 -1.67 -33.22
CA ALA A 199 -12.43 -1.96 -34.12
C ALA A 199 -12.92 -2.79 -35.32
N ALA A 200 -13.67 -3.86 -35.09
CA ALA A 200 -14.27 -4.71 -36.13
C ALA A 200 -15.20 -3.91 -37.06
N ALA A 201 -16.09 -3.07 -36.50
CA ALA A 201 -16.97 -2.21 -37.29
C ALA A 201 -16.18 -1.19 -38.13
N SER A 202 -15.08 -0.64 -37.61
CA SER A 202 -14.22 0.27 -38.37
C SER A 202 -13.51 -0.45 -39.52
N ILE A 203 -13.07 -1.69 -39.31
CA ILE A 203 -12.45 -2.54 -40.34
C ILE A 203 -13.48 -2.91 -41.40
N ALA A 204 -14.70 -3.30 -41.01
CA ALA A 204 -15.79 -3.60 -41.93
C ALA A 204 -16.17 -2.39 -42.79
N LYS A 205 -16.25 -1.19 -42.20
CA LYS A 205 -16.48 0.06 -42.94
C LYS A 205 -15.37 0.36 -43.94
N LYS A 206 -14.11 0.13 -43.58
CA LYS A 206 -12.96 0.31 -44.50
C LYS A 206 -13.00 -0.69 -45.66
N LYS A 207 -13.32 -1.96 -45.40
CA LYS A 207 -13.49 -3.00 -46.43
C LYS A 207 -14.63 -2.65 -47.39
N ALA A 208 -15.82 -2.36 -46.88
CA ALA A 208 -16.97 -1.96 -47.71
C ALA A 208 -16.70 -0.70 -48.54
N ALA A 209 -15.96 0.28 -47.99
CA ALA A 209 -15.55 1.47 -48.75
C ALA A 209 -14.52 1.16 -49.84
N ALA A 210 -13.64 0.17 -49.63
CA ALA A 210 -12.71 -0.29 -50.66
C ALA A 210 -13.46 -1.04 -51.78
N ASP A 211 -14.37 -1.94 -51.43
CA ASP A 211 -15.19 -2.69 -52.39
C ASP A 211 -16.07 -1.74 -53.20
N ALA A 212 -16.71 -0.75 -52.56
CA ALA A 212 -17.48 0.27 -53.25
C ALA A 212 -16.63 1.14 -54.21
N LYS A 213 -15.36 1.39 -53.88
CA LYS A 213 -14.43 2.08 -54.80
C LYS A 213 -14.08 1.22 -56.00
N VAL A 214 -13.88 -0.09 -55.82
CA VAL A 214 -13.64 -1.05 -56.91
C VAL A 214 -14.85 -1.11 -57.84
N ILE A 215 -16.06 -1.26 -57.27
CA ILE A 215 -17.31 -1.27 -58.04
C ILE A 215 -17.48 0.05 -58.82
N ARG A 216 -17.22 1.20 -58.20
CA ARG A 216 -17.30 2.51 -58.88
C ARG A 216 -16.28 2.67 -60.01
N LYS A 217 -15.10 2.05 -59.92
CA LYS A 217 -14.11 2.06 -61.00
C LYS A 217 -14.59 1.16 -62.15
N ALA A 218 -15.04 -0.05 -61.84
CA ALA A 218 -15.58 -0.97 -62.84
C ALA A 218 -16.79 -0.37 -63.59
N THR A 219 -17.73 0.27 -62.89
CA THR A 219 -18.87 0.94 -63.55
C THR A 219 -18.45 2.12 -64.41
N ARG A 220 -17.44 2.89 -63.99
CA ARG A 220 -16.88 3.99 -64.81
C ARG A 220 -16.17 3.50 -66.06
N GLU A 221 -15.49 2.36 -66.00
CA GLU A 221 -14.85 1.74 -67.17
C GLU A 221 -15.89 1.23 -68.17
N VAL A 222 -16.95 0.56 -67.70
CA VAL A 222 -18.09 0.15 -68.54
C VAL A 222 -18.75 1.37 -69.21
N LEU A 223 -19.03 2.44 -68.45
CA LEU A 223 -19.63 3.67 -68.99
C LEU A 223 -18.71 4.38 -70.01
N LYS A 224 -17.39 4.36 -69.81
CA LYS A 224 -16.43 4.94 -70.76
C LYS A 224 -16.34 4.12 -72.05
N ALA A 225 -16.45 2.79 -71.98
CA ALA A 225 -16.50 1.93 -73.15
C ALA A 225 -17.79 2.10 -73.97
N GLN A 226 -18.89 2.53 -73.35
CA GLN A 226 -20.17 2.79 -74.02
C GLN A 226 -20.28 4.20 -74.65
N LYS A 227 -19.58 5.21 -74.12
CA LYS A 227 -19.61 6.59 -74.63
C LYS A 227 -19.25 6.84 -76.10
N PRO A 228 -18.33 6.10 -76.76
CA PRO A 228 -18.12 6.28 -78.20
C PRO A 228 -19.30 5.75 -79.04
N ARG A 229 -20.20 4.91 -78.49
CA ARG A 229 -21.39 4.43 -79.21
C ARG A 229 -22.58 5.39 -79.15
N GLU A 230 -22.69 6.20 -78.08
CA GLU A 230 -23.85 7.10 -77.90
C GLU A 230 -23.66 8.49 -78.55
N LYS A 231 -22.42 8.97 -78.73
CA LYS A 231 -22.14 10.28 -79.35
C LYS A 231 -22.53 10.40 -80.82
N GLU A 232 -22.77 9.29 -81.51
CA GLU A 232 -23.35 9.31 -82.87
C GLU A 232 -24.88 9.50 -82.85
N SER A 233 -25.56 9.29 -81.70
CA SER A 233 -27.03 9.34 -81.62
C SER A 233 -27.61 10.65 -81.08
N GLU A 234 -26.81 11.55 -80.49
CA GLU A 234 -27.31 12.68 -79.69
C GLU A 234 -27.22 14.08 -80.39
N VAL A 235 -26.95 14.13 -81.70
CA VAL A 235 -26.90 15.40 -82.47
C VAL A 235 -28.29 15.90 -82.89
N VAL A 236 -29.36 15.10 -82.75
CA VAL A 236 -30.65 15.38 -83.42
C VAL A 236 -31.69 16.15 -82.58
N ASN A 237 -31.53 16.33 -81.25
CA ASN A 237 -32.60 16.99 -80.47
C ASN A 237 -32.10 18.00 -79.43
N ARG A 238 -32.15 19.28 -79.78
CA ARG A 238 -32.12 20.39 -78.81
C ARG A 238 -33.38 21.24 -78.96
N ARG A 239 -34.19 21.30 -77.91
CA ARG A 239 -35.21 22.34 -77.67
C ARG A 239 -34.89 23.09 -76.36
N PRO A 240 -35.27 24.37 -76.22
CA PRO A 240 -34.71 25.26 -75.21
C PRO A 240 -35.33 25.08 -73.82
N ARG A 241 -34.51 25.35 -72.80
CA ARG A 241 -34.80 25.19 -71.36
C ARG A 241 -35.64 26.35 -70.80
N GLY A 242 -36.72 26.03 -70.09
CA GLY A 242 -37.44 26.95 -69.20
C GLY A 242 -36.85 26.98 -67.78
N ARG A 243 -36.91 28.15 -67.12
CA ARG A 243 -36.47 28.38 -65.72
C ARG A 243 -37.35 27.62 -64.71
N PRO A 244 -36.81 27.05 -63.62
CA PRO A 244 -37.62 26.43 -62.57
C PRO A 244 -38.17 27.45 -61.57
N ALA A 245 -39.43 27.25 -61.17
CA ALA A 245 -40.16 28.03 -60.19
C ALA A 245 -39.84 27.63 -58.73
N LYS A 246 -39.95 28.63 -57.85
CA LYS A 246 -39.71 28.61 -56.40
C LYS A 246 -40.90 27.93 -55.69
N GLN A 247 -40.68 26.84 -54.95
CA GLN A 247 -41.73 26.22 -54.12
C GLN A 247 -41.55 26.56 -52.64
N MET A 248 -42.69 26.93 -52.05
CA MET A 248 -42.86 27.44 -50.70
C MET A 248 -43.03 26.34 -49.64
N SER A 249 -42.66 26.69 -48.41
CA SER A 249 -42.79 25.93 -47.17
C SER A 249 -44.24 25.67 -46.75
N LEU A 250 -44.55 24.42 -46.36
CA LEU A 250 -45.80 24.03 -45.69
C LEU A 250 -45.56 23.69 -44.21
N LYS A 251 -46.61 23.99 -43.43
CA LYS A 251 -46.67 24.23 -41.98
C LYS A 251 -46.61 22.95 -41.10
N LYS A 252 -46.17 23.13 -39.85
CA LYS A 252 -46.22 22.16 -38.74
C LYS A 252 -47.65 21.91 -38.22
N PRO A 253 -48.00 20.70 -37.75
CA PRO A 253 -49.23 20.45 -37.00
C PRO A 253 -49.09 20.78 -35.49
N PRO A 254 -50.22 21.00 -34.77
CA PRO A 254 -50.25 21.48 -33.38
C PRO A 254 -50.14 20.38 -32.32
N ILE A 255 -49.66 20.83 -31.16
CA ILE A 255 -49.26 20.09 -29.95
C ILE A 255 -50.50 19.70 -29.10
N PRO A 256 -50.62 18.46 -28.59
CA PRO A 256 -51.66 18.10 -27.62
C PRO A 256 -51.32 18.55 -26.18
N PRO A 257 -52.34 18.79 -25.33
CA PRO A 257 -52.18 19.41 -24.01
C PRO A 257 -51.48 18.53 -22.97
N ARG A 258 -50.75 19.22 -22.11
CA ARG A 258 -49.77 18.76 -21.12
C ARG A 258 -50.47 18.20 -19.87
N GLN A 259 -50.19 16.94 -19.52
CA GLN A 259 -50.54 16.38 -18.20
C GLN A 259 -49.73 17.05 -17.08
N PRO A 260 -50.26 17.16 -15.85
CA PRO A 260 -49.62 17.85 -14.74
C PRO A 260 -48.32 17.15 -14.29
N LEU A 261 -47.30 17.97 -14.03
CA LEU A 261 -45.96 17.57 -13.63
C LEU A 261 -45.98 16.72 -12.35
N ALA A 262 -45.44 15.51 -12.43
CA ALA A 262 -44.90 14.82 -11.28
C ALA A 262 -43.79 15.67 -10.63
N GLN A 263 -43.83 15.74 -9.31
CA GLN A 263 -42.94 16.51 -8.45
C GLN A 263 -41.46 16.21 -8.76
N ILE A 264 -40.72 17.26 -9.15
CA ILE A 264 -39.27 17.21 -9.31
C ILE A 264 -38.66 17.16 -7.90
N PRO A 265 -37.81 16.18 -7.55
CA PRO A 265 -37.08 16.21 -6.30
C PRO A 265 -36.05 17.36 -6.32
N PRO A 266 -35.79 18.03 -5.19
CA PRO A 266 -35.00 19.25 -5.15
C PRO A 266 -33.55 19.00 -5.60
N ASN A 267 -33.19 19.67 -6.69
CA ASN A 267 -31.88 20.22 -7.05
C ASN A 267 -30.66 19.56 -6.36
N GLN A 268 -30.19 18.43 -6.92
CA GLN A 268 -28.87 17.90 -6.59
C GLN A 268 -27.86 18.37 -7.65
N GLN A 269 -27.13 19.44 -7.34
CA GLN A 269 -26.00 19.87 -8.16
C GLN A 269 -24.87 18.83 -8.07
N SER A 270 -24.50 18.24 -9.20
CA SER A 270 -23.35 17.34 -9.31
C SER A 270 -22.07 18.13 -9.60
N SER A 271 -20.97 17.79 -8.94
CA SER A 271 -19.64 18.34 -9.29
C SER A 271 -19.18 17.87 -10.67
N ARG A 272 -18.17 18.55 -11.25
CA ARG A 272 -17.50 18.16 -12.53
C ARG A 272 -16.98 16.71 -12.55
N SER A 273 -16.83 16.06 -11.40
CA SER A 273 -16.40 14.66 -11.25
C SER A 273 -17.54 13.67 -10.95
N GLY A 274 -18.80 14.08 -11.08
CA GLY A 274 -19.98 13.21 -10.94
C GLY A 274 -20.33 12.82 -9.51
N ARG A 275 -19.72 13.47 -8.50
CA ARG A 275 -20.03 13.20 -7.09
C ARG A 275 -21.21 14.04 -6.63
N THR A 276 -22.19 13.39 -6.00
CA THR A 276 -23.37 14.01 -5.38
C THR A 276 -22.97 14.78 -4.12
N ILE A 277 -23.19 16.09 -4.11
CA ILE A 277 -22.90 16.96 -2.96
C ILE A 277 -24.16 17.03 -2.10
N LYS A 278 -24.10 16.47 -0.89
CA LYS A 278 -25.16 16.66 0.10
C LYS A 278 -24.97 18.03 0.75
N ARG A 279 -25.97 18.91 0.65
CA ARG A 279 -25.97 20.18 1.41
C ARG A 279 -26.15 19.88 2.90
N PRO A 280 -25.42 20.55 3.81
CA PRO A 280 -25.59 20.38 5.24
C PRO A 280 -26.93 20.97 5.71
N ALA A 281 -27.56 20.32 6.68
CA ALA A 281 -28.96 20.55 7.07
C ALA A 281 -29.26 21.94 7.67
N HIS A 282 -28.26 22.75 8.02
CA HIS A 282 -28.46 24.08 8.63
C HIS A 282 -28.65 25.22 7.62
N LEU A 283 -28.65 24.93 6.31
CA LEU A 283 -28.84 25.91 5.23
C LEU A 283 -30.23 25.83 4.56
N LEU A 284 -31.15 25.07 5.13
CA LEU A 284 -32.56 25.03 4.74
C LEU A 284 -33.35 25.73 5.86
N GLY A 285 -33.43 27.06 5.78
CA GLY A 285 -34.35 27.86 6.58
C GLY A 285 -35.68 28.02 5.83
N ASP A 286 -36.74 28.23 6.62
CA ASP A 286 -38.16 28.36 6.26
C ASP A 286 -38.48 29.27 5.06
#